data_AF-A0A0B4E4W5-F1
#
_entry.id   AF-A0A0B4E4W5-F1
#
_cell.length_a   1.000
_cell.length_b   1.000
_cell.length_c   1.000
_cell.angle_alpha   90.00
_cell.angle_beta   90.00
_cell.angle_gamma   90.00
#
_symmetry.space_group_name_H-M   'P 1'
#
loop_
_entity.id
_entity.type
_entity.pdbx_description
1 polymer ?
#
loop_
_entity_poly.entity_id
_entity_poly.type
_entity_poly.pdbx_seq_one_letter_code
_entity_poly.pdbx_strand_id
1 'polypeptide(L)'
;MLHEELSKRILILDGAMGTVLQKYSLQSEDFCGAVGCYEILNETRAEIILEVHKKYIEAGADIIETNSFNCNAISLKDYQLENKVYSLAKKSAEIARQAVEESGKKFMFSVLWDLPKKA
;
A
#
# COMPACT_ATOMS: atom_id res chain seq x y z
N MET A 1 -17.52 -14.28 4.06
CA MET A 1 -17.40 -12.96 3.43
C MET A 1 -16.73 -13.00 2.04
N LEU A 2 -15.44 -13.29 1.86
CA LEU A 2 -14.81 -13.33 0.51
C LEU A 2 -15.43 -14.37 -0.42
N HIS A 3 -15.50 -15.64 0.02
CA HIS A 3 -16.09 -16.73 -0.77
C HIS A 3 -17.56 -16.48 -1.14
N GLU A 4 -18.29 -15.75 -0.31
CA GLU A 4 -19.68 -15.36 -0.60
C GLU A 4 -19.80 -14.27 -1.65
N GLU A 5 -18.85 -13.33 -1.74
CA GLU A 5 -18.86 -12.30 -2.79
C GLU A 5 -18.37 -12.88 -4.12
N LEU A 6 -17.33 -13.72 -4.07
CA LEU A 6 -16.81 -14.44 -5.24
C LEU A 6 -17.85 -15.38 -5.89
N SER A 7 -18.82 -15.90 -5.13
CA SER A 7 -19.90 -16.71 -5.69
C SER A 7 -21.01 -15.89 -6.37
N LYS A 8 -21.08 -14.58 -6.10
CA LYS A 8 -22.10 -13.67 -6.64
C LYS A 8 -21.62 -12.93 -7.87
N ARG A 9 -20.34 -12.55 -7.92
CA ARG A 9 -19.77 -11.74 -9.00
C ARG A 9 -18.25 -11.85 -9.06
N ILE A 10 -17.69 -11.39 -10.19
CA ILE A 10 -16.25 -11.15 -10.31
C ILE A 10 -15.87 -9.96 -9.43
N LEU A 11 -14.76 -10.11 -8.69
CA LEU A 11 -14.15 -9.04 -7.91
C LEU A 11 -12.94 -8.49 -8.67
N ILE A 12 -12.77 -7.17 -8.63
CA ILE A 12 -11.68 -6.46 -9.31
C ILE A 12 -10.59 -6.11 -8.29
N LEU A 13 -9.36 -6.55 -8.54
CA LEU A 13 -8.17 -6.10 -7.82
C LEU A 13 -7.69 -4.77 -8.40
N ASP A 14 -7.05 -3.94 -7.58
CA ASP A 14 -6.41 -2.71 -8.04
C ASP A 14 -5.21 -2.97 -8.96
N GLY A 15 -4.64 -1.87 -9.46
CA GLY A 15 -3.48 -1.90 -10.35
C GLY A 15 -2.17 -1.59 -9.63
N ALA A 16 -1.09 -1.51 -10.40
CA ALA A 16 0.25 -1.25 -9.87
C ALA A 16 0.35 0.09 -9.13
N MET A 17 0.79 0.06 -7.87
CA MET A 17 1.12 1.24 -7.07
C MET A 17 2.30 2.03 -7.68
N GLY A 18 3.42 1.35 -7.95
CA GLY A 18 4.65 2.00 -8.42
C GLY A 18 4.49 2.77 -9.74
N THR A 19 3.76 2.22 -10.71
CA THR A 19 3.50 2.89 -12.01
C THR A 19 2.68 4.17 -11.84
N VAL A 20 1.79 4.22 -10.85
CA VAL A 20 1.02 5.43 -10.54
C VAL A 20 1.92 6.44 -9.82
N LEU A 21 2.74 6.00 -8.86
CA LEU A 21 3.68 6.86 -8.13
C LEU A 21 4.73 7.52 -9.03
N GLN A 22 5.16 6.86 -10.11
CA GLN A 22 6.06 7.44 -11.12
C GLN A 22 5.48 8.69 -11.81
N LYS A 23 4.15 8.88 -11.79
CA LYS A 23 3.50 10.07 -12.36
C LYS A 23 3.52 11.26 -11.41
N TYR A 24 3.80 11.03 -10.13
CA TYR A 24 4.02 12.10 -9.17
C TYR A 24 5.45 12.62 -9.32
N SER A 25 5.64 13.93 -9.22
CA SER A 25 6.95 14.57 -9.30
C SER A 25 7.74 14.39 -7.99
N LEU A 26 7.89 13.15 -7.53
CA LEU A 26 8.59 12.81 -6.29
C LEU A 26 10.08 13.14 -6.43
N GLN A 27 10.62 13.84 -5.43
CA GLN A 27 12.02 14.22 -5.35
C GLN A 27 12.78 13.31 -4.39
N SER A 28 14.11 13.33 -4.45
CA SER A 28 14.96 12.50 -3.59
C SER A 28 14.70 12.70 -2.10
N GLU A 29 14.31 13.92 -1.71
CA GLU A 29 13.96 14.30 -0.34
C GLU A 29 12.71 13.56 0.16
N ASP A 30 11.76 13.25 -0.73
CA ASP A 30 10.54 12.50 -0.39
C ASP A 30 10.88 11.08 0.06
N PHE A 31 12.00 10.54 -0.43
CA PHE A 31 12.47 9.21 -0.06
C PHE A 31 13.40 9.19 1.16
N CYS A 32 13.76 10.36 1.72
CA CYS A 32 14.69 10.46 2.85
C CYS A 32 16.01 9.69 2.63
N GLY A 33 16.53 9.72 1.40
CA GLY A 33 17.76 9.02 1.00
C GLY A 33 17.54 7.60 0.47
N ALA A 34 16.35 7.02 0.60
CA ALA A 34 15.99 5.69 0.09
C ALA A 34 15.35 5.74 -1.31
N VAL A 35 15.96 6.48 -2.25
CA VAL A 35 15.37 6.72 -3.59
C VAL A 35 15.05 5.40 -4.29
N GLY A 36 13.79 5.24 -4.71
CA GLY A 36 13.29 4.01 -5.33
C GLY A 36 12.56 3.05 -4.38
N CYS A 37 12.70 3.23 -3.06
CA CYS A 37 11.92 2.49 -2.07
C CYS A 37 10.55 3.15 -1.87
N TYR A 38 9.53 2.74 -2.62
CA TYR A 38 8.19 3.33 -2.49
C TYR A 38 7.52 3.06 -1.14
N GLU A 39 7.98 2.05 -0.40
CA GLU A 39 7.48 1.75 0.95
C GLU A 39 7.79 2.87 1.95
N ILE A 40 8.86 3.65 1.78
CA ILE A 40 9.17 4.78 2.67
C ILE A 40 8.13 5.89 2.58
N LEU A 41 7.45 5.99 1.43
CA LEU A 41 6.39 6.98 1.19
C LEU A 41 5.17 6.75 2.08
N ASN A 42 5.01 5.56 2.67
CA ASN A 42 4.00 5.34 3.71
C ASN A 42 4.23 6.25 4.94
N GLU A 43 5.47 6.60 5.25
CA GLU A 43 5.83 7.51 6.34
C GLU A 43 5.97 8.96 5.85
N THR A 44 6.62 9.17 4.71
CA THR A 44 7.02 10.52 4.26
C THR A 44 5.99 11.23 3.38
N ARG A 45 5.14 10.48 2.67
CA ARG A 45 4.14 10.98 1.71
C ARG A 45 2.84 10.17 1.77
N ALA A 46 2.35 9.92 2.98
CA ALA A 46 1.19 9.07 3.25
C ALA A 46 -0.08 9.56 2.52
N GLU A 47 -0.21 10.87 2.33
CA GLU A 47 -1.29 11.51 1.59
C GLU A 47 -1.33 11.10 0.12
N ILE A 48 -0.16 10.92 -0.53
CA ILE A 48 -0.08 10.45 -1.91
C ILE A 48 -0.51 8.98 -1.99
N ILE A 49 -0.04 8.13 -1.06
CA ILE A 49 -0.44 6.72 -1.02
C ILE A 49 -1.96 6.59 -0.81
N LEU A 50 -2.53 7.38 0.09
CA LEU A 50 -3.98 7.44 0.32
C LEU A 50 -4.73 7.84 -0.96
N GLU A 51 -4.25 8.87 -1.66
CA GLU A 51 -4.84 9.34 -2.91
C GLU A 51 -4.83 8.25 -4.00
N VAL A 52 -3.73 7.49 -4.12
CA VAL A 52 -3.64 6.40 -5.11
C VAL A 52 -4.65 5.28 -4.80
N HIS A 53 -4.80 4.87 -3.53
CA HIS A 53 -5.83 3.90 -3.16
C HIS A 53 -7.23 4.42 -3.48
N LYS A 54 -7.53 5.69 -3.17
CA LYS A 54 -8.82 6.31 -3.50
C LYS A 54 -9.09 6.29 -4.99
N LYS A 55 -8.09 6.61 -5.83
CA LYS A 55 -8.23 6.54 -7.30
C LYS A 55 -8.61 5.14 -7.77
N TYR A 56 -8.03 4.08 -7.20
CA TYR A 56 -8.42 2.70 -7.55
C TYR A 56 -9.83 2.35 -7.07
N ILE A 57 -10.21 2.77 -5.88
CA ILE A 57 -11.57 2.60 -5.33
C ILE A 57 -12.62 3.34 -6.20
N GLU A 58 -12.30 4.54 -6.64
CA GLU A 58 -13.14 5.37 -7.52
C GLU A 58 -13.25 4.76 -8.93
N ALA A 59 -12.16 4.17 -9.43
CA ALA A 59 -12.12 3.45 -10.70
C ALA A 59 -12.89 2.12 -10.69
N GLY A 60 -13.33 1.64 -9.51
CA GLY A 60 -14.17 0.45 -9.37
C GLY A 60 -13.42 -0.81 -8.95
N ALA A 61 -12.22 -0.70 -8.37
CA ALA A 61 -11.62 -1.81 -7.65
C ALA A 61 -12.58 -2.27 -6.52
N ASP A 62 -12.55 -3.55 -6.18
CA ASP A 62 -13.24 -4.15 -5.03
C ASP A 62 -12.26 -4.58 -3.94
N ILE A 63 -11.00 -4.78 -4.35
CA ILE A 63 -9.89 -5.17 -3.50
C ILE A 63 -8.73 -4.22 -3.79
N ILE A 64 -8.15 -3.65 -2.75
CA ILE A 64 -6.90 -2.88 -2.85
C ILE A 64 -5.76 -3.59 -2.14
N GLU A 65 -4.55 -3.47 -2.66
CA GLU A 65 -3.33 -3.98 -2.04
C GLU A 65 -2.66 -2.89 -1.21
N THR A 66 -2.02 -3.25 -0.09
CA THR A 66 -1.18 -2.31 0.66
C THR A 66 0.09 -1.96 -0.13
N ASN A 67 0.57 -0.72 -0.04
CA ASN A 67 1.91 -0.32 -0.51
C ASN A 67 3.03 -0.93 0.38
N SER A 68 3.19 -2.24 0.34
CA SER A 68 4.09 -2.98 1.23
C SER A 68 4.80 -4.16 0.55
N PHE A 69 4.90 -4.15 -0.78
CA PHE A 69 5.44 -5.27 -1.55
C PHE A 69 6.89 -5.60 -1.14
N ASN A 70 7.71 -4.58 -0.89
CA ASN A 70 9.09 -4.75 -0.43
C ASN A 70 9.25 -4.62 1.10
N CYS A 71 8.17 -4.64 1.89
CA CYS A 71 8.25 -4.60 3.35
C CYS A 71 8.73 -5.95 3.93
N ASN A 72 9.98 -6.31 3.63
CA ASN A 72 10.71 -7.42 4.23
C ASN A 72 12.18 -7.00 4.45
N ALA A 73 12.86 -7.66 5.38
CA ALA A 73 14.22 -7.26 5.78
C ALA A 73 15.25 -7.38 4.64
N ILE A 74 15.05 -8.31 3.70
CA ILE A 74 15.98 -8.53 2.58
C ILE A 74 15.89 -7.35 1.61
N SER A 75 14.68 -6.99 1.17
CA SER A 75 14.47 -5.88 0.23
C SER A 75 14.79 -4.51 0.85
N LEU A 76 14.43 -4.28 2.11
CA LEU A 76 14.68 -3.00 2.76
C LEU A 76 16.15 -2.77 3.14
N LYS A 77 16.97 -3.83 3.18
CA LYS A 77 18.42 -3.71 3.45
C LYS A 77 19.15 -2.90 2.39
N ASP A 78 18.73 -2.99 1.13
CA ASP A 78 19.32 -2.21 0.02
C ASP A 78 19.19 -0.69 0.24
N TYR A 79 18.25 -0.29 1.11
CA TYR A 79 17.99 1.09 1.50
C TYR A 79 18.38 1.41 2.95
N GLN A 80 18.97 0.46 3.69
CA GLN A 80 19.29 0.57 5.12
C GLN A 80 18.05 0.81 6.02
N LEU A 81 16.92 0.19 5.66
CA LEU A 81 15.62 0.33 6.35
C LEU A 81 15.11 -1.00 6.93
N GLU A 82 15.95 -2.02 7.10
CA GLU A 82 15.53 -3.35 7.60
C GLU A 82 14.89 -3.30 9.00
N ASN A 83 15.21 -2.29 9.80
CA ASN A 83 14.59 -2.07 11.12
C ASN A 83 13.19 -1.44 11.05
N LYS A 84 12.77 -0.96 9.88
CA LYS A 84 11.46 -0.31 9.64
C LYS A 84 10.42 -1.23 9.01
N VAL A 85 10.74 -2.49 8.73
CA VAL A 85 9.83 -3.44 8.04
C VAL A 85 8.42 -3.43 8.65
N TYR A 86 8.32 -3.60 9.97
CA TYR A 86 7.02 -3.61 10.65
C TYR A 86 6.32 -2.24 10.63
N SER A 87 7.05 -1.14 10.85
CA SER A 87 6.43 0.20 10.89
C SER A 87 5.87 0.59 9.54
N LEU A 88 6.61 0.34 8.46
CA LEU A 88 6.18 0.63 7.09
C LEU A 88 4.98 -0.24 6.69
N ALA A 89 5.03 -1.55 6.97
CA ALA A 89 3.91 -2.44 6.65
C ALA A 89 2.63 -2.07 7.43
N LYS A 90 2.75 -1.77 8.73
CA LYS A 90 1.63 -1.32 9.56
C LYS A 90 1.04 -0.01 9.04
N LYS A 91 1.89 0.97 8.73
CA LYS A 91 1.46 2.27 8.20
C LYS A 91 0.76 2.12 6.85
N SER A 92 1.29 1.27 5.99
CA SER A 92 0.67 0.93 4.71
C SER A 92 -0.75 0.36 4.88
N ALA A 93 -0.93 -0.60 5.79
CA ALA A 93 -2.24 -1.16 6.11
C ALA A 93 -3.21 -0.12 6.72
N GLU A 94 -2.71 0.79 7.56
CA GLU A 94 -3.51 1.88 8.11
C GLU A 94 -4.03 2.84 7.03
N ILE A 95 -3.18 3.17 6.04
CA ILE A 95 -3.55 4.05 4.93
C ILE A 95 -4.58 3.38 4.01
N ALA A 96 -4.37 2.11 3.66
CA ALA A 96 -5.35 1.35 2.85
C ALA A 96 -6.70 1.24 3.57
N ARG A 97 -6.71 0.94 4.88
CA ARG A 97 -7.92 0.93 5.70
C ARG A 97 -8.62 2.29 5.70
N GLN A 98 -7.86 3.38 5.86
CA GLN A 98 -8.40 4.72 5.80
C GLN A 98 -9.08 5.01 4.45
N ALA A 99 -8.46 4.63 3.32
CA ALA A 99 -9.05 4.79 1.99
C ALA A 99 -10.42 4.07 1.87
N VAL A 100 -10.48 2.84 2.39
CA VAL A 100 -11.71 2.04 2.43
C VAL A 100 -12.79 2.70 3.29
N GLU A 101 -12.44 3.12 4.51
CA GLU A 101 -13.38 3.76 5.44
C GLU A 101 -13.97 5.04 4.85
N GLU A 102 -13.14 5.88 4.25
CA GLU A 102 -13.57 7.14 3.63
C GLU A 102 -14.43 6.92 2.37
N SER A 103 -14.31 5.77 1.70
CA SER A 103 -15.12 5.47 0.51
C SER A 103 -16.57 5.13 0.81
N GLY A 104 -16.89 4.72 2.05
CA GLY A 104 -18.22 4.24 2.45
C GLY A 104 -18.67 2.95 1.75
N LYS A 105 -17.79 2.27 0.99
CA LYS A 105 -18.09 1.04 0.24
C LYS A 105 -17.62 -0.20 1.03
N LYS A 106 -18.29 -1.32 0.81
CA LYS A 106 -17.85 -2.62 1.34
C LYS A 106 -16.64 -3.10 0.53
N PHE A 107 -15.46 -3.02 1.11
CA PHE A 107 -14.20 -3.39 0.48
C PHE A 107 -13.50 -4.53 1.19
N MET A 108 -12.60 -5.17 0.46
CA MET A 108 -11.58 -6.02 1.03
C MET A 108 -10.20 -5.40 0.78
N PHE A 109 -9.24 -5.66 1.67
CA PHE A 109 -7.85 -5.28 1.46
C PHE A 109 -6.96 -6.52 1.51
N SER A 110 -5.91 -6.51 0.70
CA SER A 110 -4.86 -7.52 0.70
C SER A 110 -3.59 -6.95 1.30
N VAL A 111 -2.95 -7.72 2.18
CA VAL A 111 -1.59 -7.42 2.64
C VAL A 111 -0.64 -8.28 1.84
N LEU A 112 0.32 -7.66 1.19
CA LEU A 112 1.23 -8.35 0.26
C LEU A 112 2.27 -9.26 0.94
N TRP A 113 2.32 -9.25 2.28
CA TRP A 113 3.18 -10.11 3.09
C TRP A 113 2.53 -10.47 4.43
N ASP A 114 2.94 -11.60 5.01
CA ASP A 114 2.71 -11.86 6.43
C ASP A 114 3.36 -10.72 7.23
N LEU A 115 2.54 -9.92 7.91
CA LEU A 115 3.05 -8.85 8.77
C LEU A 115 4.04 -9.47 9.76
N PRO A 116 5.33 -9.08 9.73
CA PRO A 116 6.28 -9.65 10.65
C PRO A 116 5.81 -9.35 12.06
N LYS A 117 5.67 -10.40 12.88
CA LYS A 117 5.29 -10.23 14.28
C LYS A 117 6.32 -9.29 14.92
N LYS A 118 5.84 -8.33 15.72
CA LYS A 118 6.69 -7.47 16.53
C LYS A 118 7.68 -8.37 17.30
N ALA A 119 8.97 -8.19 17.05
CA ALA A 119 10.03 -8.87 17.79
C ALA A 119 10.04 -8.41 19.25
#